data_AF-D4CWR5-F1
#
_entry.id   AF-D4CWR5-F1
#
_cell.length_a   1.000
_cell.length_b   1.000
_cell.length_c   1.000
_cell.angle_alpha   90.00
_cell.angle_beta   90.00
_cell.angle_gamma   90.00
#
_symmetry.space_group_name_H-M   'P 1'
#
loop_
_entity.id
_entity.type
_entity.pdbx_description
1 polymer ?
#
loop_
_entity_poly.entity_id
_entity_poly.type
_entity_poly.pdbx_seq_one_letter_code
_entity_poly.pdbx_strand_id
1 'polypeptide(L)'
;MEERMSDLRFFVEKKKGFDLDAKRLEKQLREELGIDIKDLRLINCYDIFNLSADKENVKKMILSEPVTDSITEELDLKGKKYLLLNFYLVNLIKEQIQQYNVLI
;
A
#
# COMPACT_ATOMS: atom_id res chain seq x y z
N MET A 1 -23.33 8.38 23.60
CA MET A 1 -23.29 7.87 22.21
C MET A 1 -21.83 7.58 21.94
N GLU A 2 -21.46 6.32 21.85
CA GLU A 2 -20.11 5.90 21.43
C GLU A 2 -20.00 6.24 19.95
N GLU A 3 -19.17 7.21 19.59
CA GLU A 3 -18.80 7.45 18.21
C GLU A 3 -18.18 6.16 17.67
N ARG A 4 -18.81 5.55 16.67
CA ARG A 4 -18.19 4.47 15.90
C ARG A 4 -17.00 5.08 15.15
N MET A 5 -15.82 4.97 15.74
CA MET A 5 -14.56 5.37 15.14
C MET A 5 -14.34 4.54 13.88
N SER A 6 -14.21 5.21 12.74
CA SER A 6 -14.18 4.57 11.42
C SER A 6 -12.87 3.83 11.17
N ASP A 7 -12.97 2.58 10.71
CA ASP A 7 -11.85 1.87 10.12
C ASP A 7 -11.35 2.64 8.88
N LEU A 8 -10.06 2.96 8.85
CA LEU A 8 -9.46 3.72 7.75
C LEU A 8 -8.52 2.83 6.95
N ARG A 9 -8.64 2.90 5.63
CA ARG A 9 -7.73 2.23 4.69
C ARG A 9 -6.92 3.25 3.90
N PHE A 10 -5.62 3.01 3.81
CA PHE A 10 -4.71 3.78 2.98
C PHE A 10 -3.96 2.87 2.02
N PHE A 11 -3.62 3.39 0.86
CA PHE A 11 -2.81 2.73 -0.15
C PHE A 11 -1.60 3.59 -0.42
N VAL A 12 -0.41 3.01 -0.28
CA VAL A 12 0.87 3.69 -0.43
C VAL A 12 1.69 3.00 -1.49
N GLU A 13 2.17 3.76 -2.46
CA GLU A 13 3.07 3.25 -3.50
C GLU A 13 4.24 4.19 -3.71
N LYS A 14 5.35 3.66 -4.20
CA LYS A 14 6.49 4.47 -4.61
C LYS A 14 6.11 5.28 -5.86
N LYS A 15 6.46 6.57 -5.87
CA LYS A 15 6.35 7.42 -7.06
C LYS A 15 7.21 6.85 -8.19
N LYS A 16 6.80 7.13 -9.44
CA LYS A 16 7.60 6.78 -10.62
C LYS A 16 9.03 7.36 -10.48
N GLY A 17 10.02 6.50 -10.62
CA GLY A 17 11.44 6.84 -10.40
C GLY A 17 11.99 6.35 -9.06
N PHE A 18 11.13 6.05 -8.09
CA PHE A 18 11.47 5.43 -6.79
C PHE A 18 10.97 3.97 -6.68
N ASP A 19 10.25 3.49 -7.70
CA ASP A 19 9.59 2.19 -7.82
C ASP A 19 10.53 1.04 -8.24
N LEU A 20 11.72 0.98 -7.64
CA LEU A 20 12.76 0.03 -8.04
C LEU A 20 12.34 -1.44 -7.85
N ASP A 21 11.66 -1.75 -6.75
CA ASP A 21 11.24 -3.12 -6.45
C ASP A 21 10.13 -3.60 -7.38
N ALA A 22 9.22 -2.70 -7.81
CA ALA A 22 8.22 -3.01 -8.82
C ALA A 22 8.89 -3.38 -10.15
N LYS A 23 9.87 -2.59 -10.59
CA LYS A 23 10.64 -2.87 -11.83
C LYS A 23 11.44 -4.16 -11.75
N ARG A 24 12.02 -4.47 -10.60
CA ARG A 24 12.74 -5.73 -10.37
C ARG A 24 11.79 -6.92 -10.51
N LEU A 25 10.63 -6.86 -9.87
CA LEU A 25 9.64 -7.94 -9.94
C LEU A 25 9.06 -8.09 -11.36
N GLU A 26 8.75 -6.98 -12.05
CA GLU A 26 8.34 -7.01 -13.46
C GLU A 26 9.37 -7.76 -14.32
N LYS A 27 10.66 -7.43 -14.15
CA LYS A 27 11.75 -8.09 -14.86
C LYS A 27 11.81 -9.59 -14.55
N GLN A 28 11.69 -9.98 -13.29
CA GLN A 28 11.68 -11.39 -12.88
C GLN A 28 10.50 -12.15 -13.47
N LEU A 29 9.29 -11.61 -13.40
CA LEU A 29 8.10 -12.24 -13.97
C LEU A 29 8.23 -12.41 -15.49
N ARG A 30 8.84 -11.44 -16.18
CA ARG A 30 9.12 -11.54 -17.61
C ARG A 30 10.17 -12.59 -17.94
N GLU A 31 11.29 -12.60 -17.20
CA GLU A 31 12.44 -13.48 -17.49
C GLU A 31 12.20 -14.93 -17.05
N GLU A 32 11.57 -15.14 -15.89
CA GLU A 32 11.40 -16.47 -15.30
C GLU A 32 10.10 -17.15 -15.74
N LEU A 33 9.03 -16.37 -15.94
CA LEU A 33 7.70 -16.91 -16.26
C LEU A 33 7.22 -16.55 -17.68
N GLY A 34 7.96 -15.74 -18.42
CA GLY A 34 7.58 -15.31 -19.77
C GLY A 34 6.32 -14.43 -19.82
N ILE A 35 5.95 -13.80 -18.70
CA ILE A 35 4.73 -12.98 -18.61
C ILE A 35 5.07 -11.56 -19.08
N ASP A 36 4.38 -11.09 -20.13
CA ASP A 36 4.52 -9.72 -20.62
C ASP A 36 3.57 -8.79 -19.86
N ILE A 37 4.12 -8.02 -18.91
CA ILE A 37 3.39 -7.07 -18.07
C ILE A 37 3.74 -5.65 -18.53
N LYS A 38 2.72 -4.87 -18.89
CA LYS A 38 2.91 -3.50 -19.42
C LYS A 38 3.24 -2.46 -18.35
N ASP A 39 2.67 -2.61 -17.16
CA ASP A 39 2.89 -1.73 -16.01
C ASP A 39 2.60 -2.56 -14.76
N LEU A 40 3.59 -2.69 -13.88
CA LEU A 40 3.46 -3.41 -12.61
C LEU A 40 3.58 -2.40 -11.47
N ARG A 41 2.62 -2.44 -10.54
CA ARG A 41 2.60 -1.56 -9.37
C ARG A 41 2.66 -2.39 -8.09
N LEU A 42 3.51 -1.93 -7.17
CA LEU A 42 3.57 -2.44 -5.80
C LEU A 42 2.89 -1.45 -4.87
N ILE A 43 1.80 -1.87 -4.25
CA ILE A 43 0.99 -1.03 -3.38
C ILE A 43 0.91 -1.66 -2.00
N ASN A 44 1.30 -0.89 -0.99
CA ASN A 44 1.13 -1.21 0.41
C ASN A 44 -0.23 -0.67 0.86
N CYS A 45 -1.12 -1.54 1.32
CA CYS A 45 -2.42 -1.23 1.87
C CYS A 45 -2.35 -1.28 3.40
N TYR A 46 -2.75 -0.22 4.08
CA TYR A 46 -2.77 -0.12 5.53
C TYR A 46 -4.19 0.03 6.03
N ASP A 47 -4.64 -0.89 6.86
CA ASP A 47 -5.86 -0.75 7.64
C ASP A 47 -5.51 -0.27 9.04
N ILE A 48 -6.11 0.84 9.44
CA ILE A 48 -5.93 1.45 10.74
C ILE A 48 -7.26 1.39 11.48
N PHE A 49 -7.22 0.71 12.62
CA PHE A 49 -8.34 0.55 13.52
C PHE A 49 -8.13 1.45 14.74
N ASN A 50 -9.20 2.09 15.22
CA ASN A 50 -9.19 2.93 16.42
C ASN A 50 -8.16 4.08 16.39
N LEU A 51 -8.02 4.76 15.25
CA LEU A 51 -7.10 5.89 15.13
C LEU A 51 -7.52 7.05 16.05
N SER A 52 -6.75 7.31 17.11
CA SER A 52 -6.96 8.47 17.98
C SER A 52 -6.16 9.71 17.57
N ALA A 53 -5.15 9.52 16.72
CA ALA A 53 -4.27 10.57 16.22
C ALA A 53 -4.81 11.28 14.96
N ASP A 54 -4.26 12.46 14.66
CA ASP A 54 -4.60 13.19 13.43
C ASP A 54 -4.19 12.41 12.17
N LYS A 55 -5.20 12.15 11.32
CA LYS A 55 -5.08 11.41 10.06
C LYS A 55 -3.97 11.94 9.16
N GLU A 56 -3.83 13.26 9.06
CA GLU A 56 -2.84 13.87 8.17
C GLU A 56 -1.40 13.67 8.67
N ASN A 57 -1.22 13.69 9.98
CA ASN A 57 0.06 13.37 10.61
C ASN A 57 0.42 11.90 10.42
N VAL A 58 -0.53 10.98 10.59
CA VAL A 58 -0.33 9.54 10.40
C VAL A 58 0.12 9.24 8.96
N LYS A 59 -0.54 9.83 7.97
CA LYS A 59 -0.16 9.70 6.55
C LYS A 59 1.29 10.10 6.29
N LYS A 60 1.72 11.25 6.82
CA LYS A 60 3.03 11.85 6.51
C LYS A 60 4.19 11.31 7.35
N MET A 61 3.92 10.91 8.60
CA MET A 61 4.97 10.54 9.55
C MET A 61 5.09 9.04 9.76
N ILE A 62 4.02 8.26 9.53
CA ILE A 62 3.98 6.83 9.85
C ILE A 62 3.89 5.98 8.59
N LEU A 63 2.99 6.33 7.65
CA LEU A 63 2.64 5.43 6.55
C LEU A 63 3.48 5.60 5.29
N SER A 64 4.10 6.77 5.11
CA SER A 64 4.76 7.12 3.86
C SER A 64 5.97 8.03 4.08
N GLU A 65 6.92 7.96 3.15
CA GLU A 65 7.95 8.97 2.96
C GLU A 65 7.43 10.00 1.94
N PRO A 66 7.03 11.22 2.34
CA PRO A 66 6.30 12.15 1.46
C PRO A 66 7.01 12.49 0.15
N VAL A 67 8.35 12.41 0.15
CA VAL A 67 9.18 12.67 -1.03
C VAL A 67 9.08 11.53 -2.04
N THR A 68 9.13 10.28 -1.60
CA THR A 68 9.28 9.10 -2.46
C THR A 68 7.98 8.34 -2.67
N ASP A 69 6.98 8.56 -1.82
CA ASP A 69 5.72 7.81 -1.78
C ASP A 69 4.50 8.67 -2.12
N SER A 70 3.49 8.01 -2.70
CA SER A 70 2.14 8.52 -2.92
C SER A 70 1.18 7.77 -2.02
N ILE A 71 0.26 8.49 -1.36
CA ILE A 71 -0.77 7.90 -0.50
C ILE A 71 -2.17 8.24 -1.04
N THR A 72 -3.04 7.24 -1.16
CA THR A 72 -4.45 7.38 -1.54
C THR A 72 -5.35 6.66 -0.55
N GLU A 73 -6.61 7.08 -0.45
CA GLU A 73 -7.63 6.40 0.37
C GLU A 73 -8.50 5.46 -0.46
N GLU A 74 -8.46 5.62 -1.78
CA GLU A 74 -9.17 4.81 -2.74
C GLU A 74 -8.19 4.24 -3.74
N LEU A 75 -8.50 3.04 -4.22
CA LEU A 75 -7.73 2.34 -5.22
C LEU A 75 -8.67 1.77 -6.28
N ASP A 76 -8.62 2.34 -7.49
CA ASP A 76 -9.42 1.85 -8.60
C ASP A 76 -8.77 0.61 -9.24
N LEU A 77 -9.41 -0.53 -9.02
CA LEU A 77 -9.05 -1.84 -9.55
C LEU A 77 -9.91 -2.26 -10.75
N LYS A 78 -10.86 -1.44 -11.20
CA LYS A 78 -11.83 -1.84 -12.22
C LYS A 78 -11.12 -2.16 -13.55
N GLY A 79 -11.32 -3.38 -14.05
CA GLY A 79 -10.72 -3.85 -15.30
C GLY A 79 -9.22 -4.16 -15.21
N LYS A 80 -8.63 -4.13 -14.01
CA LYS A 80 -7.22 -4.47 -13.78
C LYS A 80 -7.12 -5.90 -13.26
N LYS A 81 -6.10 -6.63 -13.68
CA LYS A 81 -5.70 -7.88 -13.04
C LYS A 81 -4.81 -7.52 -11.86
N TYR A 82 -4.98 -8.17 -10.72
CA TYR A 82 -4.18 -7.93 -9.52
C TYR A 82 -4.00 -9.24 -8.76
N LEU A 83 -2.88 -9.36 -8.06
CA LEU A 83 -2.52 -10.50 -7.22
C LEU A 83 -2.19 -10.00 -5.81
N LEU A 84 -2.72 -10.64 -4.78
CA LEU A 84 -2.30 -10.35 -3.40
C LEU A 84 -1.00 -11.10 -3.14
N LEU A 85 0.13 -10.38 -3.09
CA LEU A 85 1.45 -11.02 -3.06
C LEU A 85 1.90 -11.36 -1.63
N ASN A 86 1.61 -10.52 -0.64
CA ASN A 86 2.05 -10.73 0.74
C ASN A 86 1.14 -10.03 1.76
N PHE A 87 0.98 -10.61 2.95
CA PHE A 87 0.26 -10.03 4.09
C PHE A 87 1.20 -9.92 5.30
N TYR A 88 1.34 -8.72 5.89
CA TYR A 88 2.20 -8.47 7.05
C TYR A 88 1.45 -7.68 8.13
N LEU A 89 1.11 -8.32 9.25
CA LEU A 89 0.58 -7.63 10.42
C LEU A 89 1.71 -6.83 11.10
N VAL A 90 1.75 -5.50 10.90
CA VAL A 90 2.78 -4.61 11.47
C VAL A 90 2.21 -3.84 12.66
N ASN A 91 2.36 -4.40 13.86
CA ASN A 91 1.98 -3.74 15.11
C ASN A 91 2.98 -2.62 15.48
N LEU A 92 2.70 -1.39 15.05
CA LEU A 92 3.45 -0.19 15.45
C LEU A 92 2.77 0.47 16.66
N ILE A 93 3.27 0.15 17.86
CA ILE A 93 3.18 0.91 19.13
C ILE A 93 1.78 1.49 19.47
N LYS A 94 1.08 0.79 20.39
CA LYS A 94 -0.18 1.18 21.07
C LYS A 94 -1.45 1.40 20.23
N GLU A 95 -1.38 1.40 18.90
CA GLU A 95 -2.55 1.29 18.01
C GLU A 95 -2.35 0.16 16.99
N GLN A 96 -3.42 -0.58 16.64
CA GLN A 96 -3.36 -1.72 15.73
C GLN A 96 -3.33 -1.23 14.27
N ILE A 97 -2.20 -1.37 13.61
CA ILE A 97 -2.05 -1.11 12.17
C ILE A 97 -1.87 -2.47 11.48
N GLN A 98 -2.73 -2.79 10.51
CA GLN A 98 -2.58 -3.98 9.67
C GLN A 98 -2.04 -3.54 8.30
N GLN A 99 -0.97 -4.15 7.82
CA GLN A 99 -0.37 -3.87 6.52
C GLN A 99 -0.58 -5.06 5.57
N TYR A 100 -0.95 -4.78 4.34
CA TYR A 100 -1.18 -5.74 3.27
C TYR A 100 -0.39 -5.27 2.04
N ASN A 101 0.20 -6.16 1.25
CA ASN A 101 0.83 -5.80 -0.01
C ASN A 101 -0.05 -6.31 -1.16
N VAL A 102 -0.53 -5.41 -2.02
CA VAL A 102 -1.34 -5.68 -3.20
C VAL A 102 -0.48 -5.46 -4.45
N LEU A 103 -0.33 -6.51 -5.26
CA LEU A 103 0.25 -6.43 -6.61
C LEU A 103 -0.88 -6.07 -7.58
N ILE A 104 -0.74 -5.02 -8.37
CA ILE A 104 -1.63 -4.76 -9.52
C ILE A 104 -0.81 -4.88 -10.79
#